data_AF-A0A957DDY9-F1
#
_entry.id   AF-A0A957DDY9-F1
#
_cell.length_a   1.000
_cell.length_b   1.000
_cell.length_c   1.000
_cell.angle_alpha   90.00
_cell.angle_beta   90.00
_cell.angle_gamma   90.00
#
_symmetry.space_group_name_H-M   'P 1'
#
loop_
_entity.id
_entity.type
_entity.pdbx_description
1 polymer ?
#
loop_
_entity_poly.entity_id
_entity_poly.type
_entity_poly.pdbx_seq_one_letter_code
_entity_poly.pdbx_strand_id
1 'polypeptide(L)'
;MNRIWRGDGVVGCRHVRAHLTAYQYNALSPRQKAVIARHLDQCDDCRQRLSDGQNLEQELRWEAIRGRAVLTPAASARIQEAVYRRMRRALFLQRTWRLAGQFASLSITLLLMITVFFFARQVPGYTGGDVTAESPASGLEVEQAPTVVPVPDAVIMPASTRAPIIPTPPIRHGLELPPDDLAAVVVQAALDGNNALLTRIYGNASHREAIVRVWDNITRCGSELAANDLAYEVYPRSRPGLVRVDLLKDGRNVGELKMRFQEGEWRIFFTRYPNTYALGGCNQRNNH
;
A
#
# COMPACT_ATOMS: atom_id res chain seq x y z
N MET A 1 -24.69 -9.67 15.83
CA MET A 1 -23.76 -8.62 16.29
C MET A 1 -22.48 -9.26 16.81
N ASN A 2 -21.31 -8.93 16.25
CA ASN A 2 -20.03 -9.59 16.55
C ASN A 2 -19.57 -9.35 18.00
N ARG A 3 -19.20 -10.42 18.72
CA ARG A 3 -18.68 -10.40 20.11
C ARG A 3 -17.39 -9.59 20.28
N ILE A 4 -16.65 -9.35 19.19
CA ILE A 4 -15.36 -8.64 19.17
C ILE A 4 -15.47 -7.19 19.70
N TRP A 5 -16.65 -6.57 19.62
CA TRP A 5 -16.82 -5.16 19.98
C TRP A 5 -17.24 -4.91 21.43
N ARG A 6 -17.34 -5.97 22.26
CA ARG A 6 -18.13 -5.91 23.50
C ARG A 6 -17.38 -5.50 24.78
N GLY A 7 -16.04 -5.37 24.81
CA GLY A 7 -15.40 -4.83 26.02
C GLY A 7 -13.88 -4.87 26.04
N ASP A 8 -13.29 -6.06 26.08
CA ASP A 8 -11.96 -6.19 26.71
C ASP A 8 -10.94 -6.97 25.87
N GLY A 9 -11.33 -7.38 24.67
CA GLY A 9 -10.45 -8.13 23.77
C GLY A 9 -9.44 -7.22 23.07
N VAL A 10 -8.15 -7.57 23.15
CA VAL A 10 -7.10 -6.96 22.32
C VAL A 10 -7.48 -7.14 20.85
N VAL A 11 -7.75 -6.03 20.16
CA VAL A 11 -8.07 -6.07 18.74
C VAL A 11 -6.78 -6.32 17.97
N GLY A 12 -6.65 -7.51 17.38
CA GLY A 12 -5.49 -7.84 16.56
C GLY A 12 -5.43 -7.03 15.25
N CYS A 13 -4.22 -6.83 14.73
CA CYS A 13 -3.98 -6.05 13.50
C CYS A 13 -4.82 -6.53 12.31
N ARG A 14 -5.06 -7.85 12.20
CA ARG A 14 -5.91 -8.43 11.14
C ARG A 14 -7.32 -7.83 11.15
N HIS A 15 -7.90 -7.64 12.33
CA HIS A 15 -9.25 -7.08 12.47
C HIS A 15 -9.27 -5.59 12.12
N VAL A 16 -8.28 -4.83 12.59
CA VAL A 16 -8.14 -3.40 12.24
C VAL A 16 -7.98 -3.22 10.75
N ARG A 17 -7.06 -3.97 10.12
CA ARG A 17 -6.81 -3.93 8.67
C ARG A 17 -8.08 -4.21 7.85
N ALA A 18 -8.91 -5.15 8.27
CA ALA A 18 -10.19 -5.44 7.61
C ALA A 18 -11.22 -4.29 7.70
N HIS A 19 -11.04 -3.36 8.65
CA HIS A 19 -11.96 -2.26 8.90
C HIS A 19 -11.38 -0.86 8.62
N LEU A 20 -10.11 -0.74 8.20
CA LEU A 20 -9.46 0.55 7.91
C LEU A 20 -10.21 1.37 6.86
N THR A 21 -10.68 0.74 5.77
CA THR A 21 -11.45 1.45 4.72
C THR A 21 -12.77 2.00 5.27
N ALA A 22 -13.50 1.21 6.07
CA ALA A 22 -14.73 1.67 6.70
C ALA A 22 -14.48 2.80 7.73
N TYR A 23 -13.34 2.76 8.41
CA TYR A 23 -12.89 3.83 9.31
C TYR A 23 -12.62 5.13 8.54
N GLN A 24 -11.86 5.07 7.44
CA GLN A 24 -11.53 6.20 6.56
C GLN A 24 -12.79 6.91 6.02
N TYR A 25 -13.80 6.14 5.59
CA TYR A 25 -15.05 6.68 5.07
C TYR A 25 -16.11 6.99 6.13
N ASN A 26 -15.73 7.03 7.41
CA ASN A 26 -16.65 7.29 8.52
C ASN A 26 -17.85 6.33 8.61
N ALA A 27 -17.77 5.13 8.00
CA ALA A 27 -18.86 4.15 7.91
C ALA A 27 -18.99 3.24 9.15
N LEU A 28 -18.14 3.43 10.15
CA LEU A 28 -18.17 2.69 11.42
C LEU A 28 -18.97 3.43 12.50
N SER A 29 -19.59 2.67 13.41
CA SER A 29 -20.24 3.26 14.59
C SER A 29 -19.20 3.97 15.49
N PRO A 30 -19.62 4.97 16.31
CA PRO A 30 -18.69 5.71 17.19
C PRO A 30 -17.86 4.81 18.10
N ARG A 31 -18.47 3.74 18.65
CA ARG A 31 -17.78 2.75 19.49
C ARG A 31 -16.69 2.00 18.71
N GLN A 32 -16.96 1.58 17.48
CA GLN A 32 -15.98 0.89 16.64
C GLN A 32 -14.82 1.79 16.24
N LYS A 33 -15.12 3.07 15.94
CA LYS A 33 -14.09 4.08 15.67
C LYS A 33 -13.16 4.27 16.85
N ALA A 34 -13.69 4.40 18.07
CA ALA A 34 -12.87 4.57 19.26
C ALA A 34 -11.91 3.39 19.51
N VAL A 35 -12.38 2.16 19.25
CA VAL A 35 -11.55 0.95 19.37
C VAL A 35 -10.43 0.92 18.33
N ILE A 36 -10.73 1.24 17.07
CA ILE A 36 -9.71 1.30 16.00
C ILE A 36 -8.72 2.45 16.25
N ALA A 37 -9.20 3.63 16.66
CA ALA A 37 -8.36 4.78 16.99
C ALA A 37 -7.33 4.41 18.07
N ARG A 38 -7.77 3.78 19.17
CA ARG A 38 -6.87 3.30 20.23
C ARG A 38 -5.80 2.33 19.72
N HIS A 39 -6.14 1.45 18.77
CA HIS A 39 -5.15 0.56 18.17
C HIS A 39 -4.16 1.30 17.26
N LEU A 40 -4.65 2.28 16.49
CA LEU A 40 -3.80 3.13 15.64
C LEU A 40 -2.81 3.98 16.45
N ASP A 41 -3.15 4.31 17.69
CA ASP A 41 -2.23 4.98 18.63
C ASP A 41 -1.08 4.06 19.06
N GLN A 42 -1.29 2.74 19.06
CA GLN A 42 -0.34 1.74 19.57
C GLN A 42 0.40 0.95 18.49
N CYS A 43 -0.06 0.98 17.23
CA CYS A 43 0.49 0.15 16.15
C CYS A 43 0.90 0.98 14.93
N ASP A 44 2.22 1.19 14.77
CA ASP A 44 2.78 1.97 13.67
C ASP A 44 2.48 1.36 12.28
N ASP A 45 2.48 0.03 12.12
CA ASP A 45 2.14 -0.62 10.84
C ASP A 45 0.70 -0.32 10.41
N CYS A 46 -0.27 -0.38 11.35
CA CYS A 46 -1.64 -0.04 11.02
C CYS A 46 -1.81 1.45 10.72
N ARG A 47 -1.06 2.32 11.39
CA ARG A 47 -1.02 3.76 11.12
C ARG A 47 -0.45 4.06 9.74
N GLN A 48 0.68 3.44 9.38
CA GLN A 48 1.31 3.57 8.07
C GLN A 48 0.36 3.12 6.95
N ARG A 49 -0.32 1.98 7.11
CA ARG A 49 -1.31 1.51 6.13
C ARG A 49 -2.50 2.46 5.96
N LEU A 50 -2.94 3.09 7.04
CA LEU A 50 -3.99 4.12 6.96
C LEU A 50 -3.50 5.34 6.17
N SER A 51 -2.27 5.83 6.44
CA SER A 51 -1.70 6.94 5.67
C SER A 51 -1.46 6.59 4.20
N ASP A 52 -1.03 5.37 3.90
CA ASP A 52 -0.84 4.90 2.52
C ASP A 52 -2.18 4.88 1.76
N GLY A 53 -3.24 4.40 2.41
CA GLY A 53 -4.60 4.42 1.85
C GLY A 53 -5.13 5.84 1.59
N GLN A 54 -4.84 6.78 2.49
CA GLN A 54 -5.19 8.19 2.30
C GLN A 54 -4.39 8.85 1.18
N ASN A 55 -3.09 8.57 1.09
CA ASN A 55 -2.23 9.06 0.01
C ASN A 55 -2.69 8.56 -1.35
N LEU A 56 -2.99 7.26 -1.46
CA LEU A 56 -3.52 6.67 -2.69
C LEU A 56 -4.86 7.30 -3.09
N GLU A 57 -5.76 7.54 -2.14
CA GLU A 57 -7.03 8.20 -2.42
C GLU A 57 -6.84 9.63 -2.91
N GLN A 58 -5.91 10.39 -2.31
CA GLN A 58 -5.57 11.73 -2.78
C GLN A 58 -4.99 11.69 -4.19
N GLU A 59 -4.10 10.74 -4.49
CA GLU A 59 -3.52 10.57 -5.81
C GLU A 59 -4.60 10.22 -6.85
N LEU A 60 -5.47 9.26 -6.54
CA LEU A 60 -6.62 8.92 -7.38
C LEU A 60 -7.56 10.10 -7.59
N ARG A 61 -7.77 10.95 -6.57
CA ARG A 61 -8.57 12.17 -6.69
C ARG A 61 -7.89 13.20 -7.58
N TRP A 62 -6.58 13.37 -7.47
CA TRP A 62 -5.80 14.23 -8.34
C TRP A 62 -5.78 13.73 -9.79
N GLU A 63 -5.69 12.42 -9.99
CA GLU A 63 -5.79 11.81 -11.30
C GLU A 63 -7.22 11.91 -11.86
N ALA A 64 -8.26 11.74 -11.05
CA ALA A 64 -9.64 11.98 -11.48
C ALA A 64 -9.86 13.44 -11.90
N ILE A 65 -9.22 14.41 -11.22
CA ILE A 65 -9.27 15.83 -11.61
C ILE A 65 -8.44 16.10 -12.88
N ARG A 66 -7.31 15.43 -13.07
CA ARG A 66 -6.46 15.55 -14.27
C ARG A 66 -7.07 14.87 -15.49
N GLY A 67 -7.57 13.66 -15.30
CA GLY A 67 -8.22 12.79 -16.28
C GLY A 67 -9.68 13.15 -16.57
N ARG A 68 -10.18 14.28 -16.07
CA ARG A 68 -11.39 14.93 -16.61
C ARG A 68 -11.10 15.46 -18.03
N ALA A 69 -10.90 14.55 -18.97
CA ALA A 69 -11.73 14.65 -20.17
C ALA A 69 -13.16 14.64 -19.64
N VAL A 70 -13.91 15.72 -19.86
CA VAL A 70 -15.34 15.73 -19.54
C VAL A 70 -15.94 14.55 -20.31
N LEU A 71 -16.16 13.43 -19.61
CA LEU A 71 -16.87 12.30 -20.18
C LEU A 71 -18.19 12.87 -20.64
N THR A 72 -18.43 12.83 -21.94
CA THR A 72 -19.69 13.31 -22.48
C THR A 72 -20.82 12.64 -21.71
N PRO A 73 -21.96 13.31 -21.48
CA PRO A 73 -23.07 12.73 -20.72
C PRO A 73 -23.42 11.30 -21.19
N ALA A 74 -23.34 11.06 -22.51
CA ALA A 74 -23.51 9.75 -23.13
C ALA A 74 -22.45 8.70 -22.71
N ALA A 75 -21.16 9.05 -22.62
CA ALA A 75 -20.11 8.14 -22.17
C ALA A 75 -20.27 7.80 -20.69
N SER A 76 -20.62 8.78 -19.86
CA SER A 76 -20.88 8.57 -18.44
C SER A 76 -22.07 7.63 -18.20
N ALA A 77 -23.15 7.78 -18.98
CA ALA A 77 -24.33 6.92 -18.91
C ALA A 77 -24.00 5.46 -19.27
N ARG A 78 -23.21 5.21 -20.31
CA ARG A 78 -22.79 3.85 -20.70
C ARG A 78 -21.93 3.18 -19.63
N ILE A 79 -21.02 3.93 -19.00
CA ILE A 79 -20.18 3.42 -17.92
C ILE A 79 -21.03 3.10 -16.69
N GLN A 80 -21.94 4.00 -16.30
CA GLN A 80 -22.86 3.77 -15.20
C GLN A 80 -23.72 2.54 -15.46
N GLU A 81 -24.27 2.37 -16.66
CA GLU A 81 -25.08 1.21 -17.01
C GLU A 81 -24.28 -0.11 -16.95
N ALA A 82 -23.03 -0.11 -17.41
CA ALA A 82 -22.15 -1.27 -17.31
C ALA A 82 -21.84 -1.64 -15.84
N VAL A 83 -21.57 -0.64 -14.99
CA VAL A 83 -21.35 -0.85 -13.55
C VAL A 83 -22.62 -1.36 -12.88
N TYR A 84 -23.79 -0.76 -13.17
CA TYR A 84 -25.07 -1.20 -12.64
C TYR A 84 -25.41 -2.62 -13.07
N ARG A 85 -25.14 -3.02 -14.32
CA ARG A 85 -25.35 -4.41 -14.78
C ARG A 85 -24.46 -5.39 -14.01
N ARG A 86 -23.18 -5.06 -13.79
CA ARG A 86 -22.27 -5.91 -13.00
C ARG A 86 -22.70 -6.01 -11.54
N MET A 87 -23.05 -4.90 -10.93
CA MET A 87 -23.51 -4.85 -9.54
C MET A 87 -24.83 -5.60 -9.35
N ARG A 88 -25.76 -5.48 -10.31
CA ARG A 88 -27.02 -6.23 -10.32
C ARG A 88 -26.77 -7.74 -10.40
N ARG A 89 -25.85 -8.19 -11.26
CA ARG A 89 -25.45 -9.62 -11.31
C ARG A 89 -24.83 -10.08 -10.00
N ALA A 90 -23.96 -9.29 -9.39
CA ALA A 90 -23.34 -9.63 -8.10
C ALA A 90 -24.39 -9.74 -6.98
N LEU A 91 -25.35 -8.82 -6.91
CA LEU A 91 -26.45 -8.87 -5.94
C LEU A 91 -27.38 -10.06 -6.19
N PHE A 92 -27.67 -10.38 -7.46
CA PHE A 92 -28.44 -11.59 -7.79
C PHE A 92 -27.70 -12.85 -7.38
N LEU A 93 -26.40 -12.98 -7.66
CA LEU A 93 -25.59 -14.11 -7.19
C LEU A 93 -25.57 -14.19 -5.67
N GLN A 94 -25.39 -13.07 -4.97
CA GLN A 94 -25.38 -13.07 -3.50
C GLN A 94 -26.73 -13.54 -2.92
N ARG A 95 -27.84 -13.20 -3.58
CA ARG A 95 -29.18 -13.60 -3.16
C ARG A 95 -29.48 -15.07 -3.50
N THR A 96 -29.06 -15.56 -4.67
CA THR A 96 -29.22 -16.97 -5.05
C THR A 96 -28.34 -17.90 -4.21
N TRP A 97 -27.11 -17.49 -3.89
CA TRP A 97 -26.23 -18.28 -3.00
C TRP A 97 -26.76 -18.38 -1.58
N ARG A 98 -27.40 -17.33 -1.04
CA ARG A 98 -28.08 -17.42 0.27
C ARG A 98 -29.24 -18.40 0.26
N LEU A 99 -30.04 -18.43 -0.80
CA LEU A 99 -31.13 -19.39 -0.95
C LEU A 99 -30.61 -20.83 -1.16
N ALA A 100 -29.59 -21.00 -2.00
CA ALA A 100 -28.96 -22.30 -2.22
C ALA A 100 -28.36 -22.89 -0.93
N GLY A 101 -27.75 -22.05 -0.08
CA GLY A 101 -27.26 -22.47 1.23
C GLY A 101 -28.37 -22.97 2.16
N GLN A 102 -29.56 -22.35 2.13
CA GLN A 102 -30.71 -22.82 2.91
C GLN A 102 -31.21 -24.18 2.42
N PHE A 103 -31.33 -24.38 1.10
CA PHE A 103 -31.72 -25.68 0.54
C PHE A 103 -30.70 -26.78 0.85
N ALA A 104 -29.40 -26.50 0.78
CA ALA A 104 -28.37 -27.47 1.15
C ALA A 104 -28.51 -27.95 2.60
N SER A 105 -28.80 -27.03 3.53
CA SER A 105 -29.02 -27.40 4.95
C SER A 105 -30.24 -28.30 5.15
N LEU A 106 -31.35 -28.01 4.45
CA LEU A 106 -32.57 -28.82 4.53
C LEU A 106 -32.34 -30.21 3.92
N SER A 107 -31.65 -30.30 2.78
CA SER A 107 -31.32 -31.58 2.15
C SER A 107 -30.43 -32.45 3.03
N ILE A 108 -29.43 -31.88 3.70
CA ILE A 108 -28.57 -32.62 4.64
C ILE A 108 -29.40 -33.13 5.82
N THR A 109 -30.26 -32.28 6.39
CA THR A 109 -31.11 -32.66 7.54
C THR A 109 -32.09 -33.77 7.16
N LEU A 110 -32.72 -33.66 5.98
CA LEU A 110 -33.61 -34.69 5.43
C LEU A 110 -32.86 -36.00 5.20
N LEU A 111 -31.66 -35.95 4.60
CA LEU A 111 -30.84 -37.14 4.33
C LEU A 111 -30.42 -37.82 5.64
N LEU A 112 -30.08 -37.04 6.68
CA LEU A 112 -29.76 -37.56 8.01
C LEU A 112 -30.98 -38.25 8.65
N MET A 113 -32.18 -37.64 8.56
CA MET A 113 -33.44 -38.24 9.02
C MET A 113 -33.77 -39.55 8.28
N ILE A 114 -33.57 -39.58 6.96
CA ILE A 114 -33.77 -40.78 6.13
C ILE A 114 -32.78 -41.87 6.57
N THR A 115 -31.50 -41.52 6.75
CA THR A 115 -30.45 -42.47 7.16
C THR A 115 -30.77 -43.07 8.52
N VAL A 116 -31.14 -42.25 9.51
CA VAL A 116 -31.57 -42.71 10.84
C VAL A 116 -32.81 -43.61 10.75
N PHE A 117 -33.79 -43.25 9.92
CA PHE A 117 -34.99 -44.06 9.73
C PHE A 117 -34.70 -45.45 9.15
N PHE A 118 -33.86 -45.54 8.11
CA PHE A 118 -33.46 -46.82 7.55
C PHE A 118 -32.65 -47.65 8.54
N PHE A 119 -31.75 -47.02 9.30
CA PHE A 119 -30.96 -47.69 10.33
C PHE A 119 -31.86 -48.26 11.45
N ALA A 120 -32.82 -47.47 11.94
CA ALA A 120 -33.77 -47.91 12.96
C ALA A 120 -34.64 -49.08 12.48
N ARG A 121 -34.93 -49.17 11.17
CA ARG A 121 -35.75 -50.24 10.60
C ARG A 121 -34.97 -51.52 10.31
N GLN A 122 -33.67 -51.42 10.04
CA GLN A 122 -32.81 -52.57 9.71
C GLN A 122 -32.21 -53.28 10.93
N VAL A 123 -32.35 -52.72 12.14
CA VAL A 123 -31.90 -53.37 13.38
C VAL A 123 -33.12 -53.97 14.11
N PRO A 124 -33.57 -55.19 13.75
CA PRO A 124 -34.60 -55.89 14.50
C PRO A 124 -34.07 -56.21 15.90
N GLY A 125 -34.62 -55.55 16.93
CA GLY A 125 -34.30 -55.83 18.33
C GLY A 125 -33.84 -54.63 19.18
N TYR A 126 -33.80 -53.41 18.64
CA TYR A 126 -33.45 -52.22 19.45
C TYR A 126 -34.64 -51.74 20.31
N THR A 127 -35.05 -52.55 21.28
CA THR A 127 -35.88 -52.12 22.40
C THR A 127 -34.97 -51.41 23.41
N GLY A 128 -35.28 -50.15 23.73
CA GLY A 128 -34.43 -49.21 24.45
C GLY A 128 -33.62 -49.81 25.60
N GLY A 129 -32.30 -49.88 25.42
CA GLY A 129 -31.36 -50.04 26.52
C GLY A 129 -31.14 -48.66 27.13
N ASP A 130 -31.42 -48.54 28.43
CA ASP A 130 -31.04 -47.40 29.25
C ASP A 130 -29.54 -47.13 29.10
N VAL A 131 -29.20 -46.06 28.38
CA VAL A 131 -27.81 -45.62 28.25
C VAL A 131 -27.47 -44.82 29.50
N THR A 132 -27.01 -45.52 30.53
CA THR A 132 -26.27 -44.91 31.65
C THR A 132 -25.03 -44.22 31.08
N ALA A 133 -25.11 -42.91 30.91
CA ALA A 133 -24.02 -42.09 30.42
C ALA A 133 -22.92 -41.99 31.49
N GLU A 134 -21.93 -42.86 31.39
CA GLU A 134 -20.70 -42.73 32.17
C GLU A 134 -19.87 -41.59 31.59
N SER A 135 -19.75 -40.53 32.38
CA SER A 135 -19.02 -39.30 32.07
C SER A 135 -17.52 -39.61 31.98
N PRO A 136 -16.85 -39.41 30.82
CA PRO A 136 -15.40 -39.55 30.77
C PRO A 136 -14.76 -38.37 31.51
N ALA A 137 -14.04 -38.71 32.57
CA ALA A 137 -13.22 -37.81 33.35
C ALA A 137 -12.22 -37.05 32.45
N SER A 138 -12.21 -35.73 32.61
CA SER A 138 -11.24 -34.84 31.98
C SER A 138 -9.82 -35.17 32.46
N GLY A 139 -9.01 -35.73 31.56
CA GLY A 139 -7.56 -35.80 31.71
C GLY A 139 -6.94 -34.43 31.45
N LEU A 140 -6.21 -33.94 32.43
CA LEU A 140 -5.33 -32.77 32.37
C LEU A 140 -4.27 -32.97 31.28
N GLU A 141 -4.26 -32.11 30.25
CA GLU A 141 -3.16 -32.02 29.29
C GLU A 141 -2.26 -30.84 29.64
N VAL A 142 -0.97 -31.12 29.57
CA VAL A 142 0.15 -30.49 30.26
C VAL A 142 0.52 -29.14 29.64
N GLU A 143 0.73 -28.16 30.53
CA GLU A 143 1.32 -26.86 30.27
C GLU A 143 2.79 -27.03 29.80
N GLN A 144 3.04 -26.78 28.52
CA GLN A 144 4.38 -26.83 27.94
C GLN A 144 4.92 -25.40 27.79
N ALA A 145 5.93 -25.08 28.60
CA ALA A 145 6.60 -23.80 28.63
C ALA A 145 7.37 -23.51 27.32
N PRO A 146 7.42 -22.26 26.84
CA PRO A 146 8.16 -21.91 25.64
C PRO A 146 9.68 -21.90 25.88
N THR A 147 10.39 -22.69 25.07
CA THR A 147 11.86 -22.69 24.94
C THR A 147 12.37 -21.33 24.48
N VAL A 148 13.22 -20.71 25.31
CA VAL A 148 13.97 -19.49 25.00
C VAL A 148 15.07 -19.83 23.99
N VAL A 149 15.01 -19.22 22.80
CA VAL A 149 16.08 -19.29 21.79
C VAL A 149 17.14 -18.22 22.12
N PRO A 150 18.44 -18.58 22.22
CA PRO A 150 19.49 -17.60 22.45
C PRO A 150 19.68 -16.70 21.21
N VAL A 151 19.66 -15.39 21.45
CA VAL A 151 20.00 -14.35 20.48
C VAL A 151 21.52 -14.37 20.26
N PRO A 152 22.03 -14.52 19.02
CA PRO A 152 23.45 -14.46 18.76
C PRO A 152 24.00 -13.04 18.95
N ASP A 153 25.20 -12.97 19.53
CA ASP A 153 25.93 -11.75 19.84
C ASP A 153 26.12 -10.83 18.63
N ALA A 154 25.98 -9.53 18.91
CA ALA A 154 26.15 -8.45 17.95
C ALA A 154 27.58 -8.45 17.36
N VAL A 155 27.66 -8.63 16.05
CA VAL A 155 28.88 -8.40 15.27
C VAL A 155 29.20 -6.90 15.32
N ILE A 156 30.32 -6.56 15.98
CA ILE A 156 30.88 -5.22 16.04
C ILE A 156 31.40 -4.87 14.64
N MET A 157 30.70 -3.98 13.93
CA MET A 157 31.22 -3.39 12.70
C MET A 157 32.38 -2.43 13.00
N PRO A 158 33.46 -2.44 12.20
CA PRO A 158 34.54 -1.46 12.34
C PRO A 158 34.04 -0.05 12.03
N ALA A 159 34.47 0.89 12.86
CA ALA A 159 34.16 2.31 12.75
C ALA A 159 34.50 2.84 11.35
N SER A 160 33.48 3.30 10.64
CA SER A 160 33.63 4.05 9.39
C SER A 160 34.34 5.36 9.68
N THR A 161 35.54 5.51 9.16
CA THR A 161 36.31 6.76 9.13
C THR A 161 35.48 7.82 8.40
N ARG A 162 34.80 8.68 9.15
CA ARG A 162 34.07 9.83 8.60
C ARG A 162 35.04 10.73 7.85
N ALA A 163 34.79 10.89 6.55
CA ALA A 163 35.40 11.93 5.75
C ALA A 163 35.15 13.32 6.40
N PRO A 164 36.07 14.28 6.24
CA PRO A 164 35.90 15.62 6.76
C PRO A 164 34.60 16.22 6.23
N ILE A 165 33.71 16.60 7.16
CA ILE A 165 32.46 17.30 6.89
C ILE A 165 32.86 18.68 6.36
N ILE A 166 32.87 18.84 5.04
CA ILE A 166 32.92 20.16 4.42
C ILE A 166 31.61 20.84 4.81
N PRO A 167 31.63 21.97 5.53
CA PRO A 167 30.42 22.67 5.91
C PRO A 167 29.69 23.13 4.65
N THR A 168 28.62 22.42 4.29
CA THR A 168 27.72 22.83 3.22
C THR A 168 27.11 24.17 3.64
N PRO A 169 27.22 25.23 2.81
CA PRO A 169 26.64 26.52 3.15
C PRO A 169 25.15 26.35 3.44
N PRO A 170 24.59 27.08 4.43
CA PRO A 170 23.17 27.02 4.73
C PRO A 170 22.41 27.53 3.50
N ILE A 171 21.78 26.62 2.75
CA ILE A 171 20.85 26.94 1.66
C ILE A 171 19.63 27.62 2.29
N ARG A 172 19.72 28.93 2.50
CA ARG A 172 18.56 29.78 2.80
C ARG A 172 17.86 30.01 1.46
N HIS A 173 16.59 29.60 1.38
CA HIS A 173 15.66 29.85 0.25
C HIS A 173 15.86 29.01 -1.03
N GLY A 174 16.16 27.71 -0.92
CA GLY A 174 16.32 26.80 -2.07
C GLY A 174 15.06 26.48 -2.89
N LEU A 175 14.00 27.30 -2.85
CA LEU A 175 12.72 27.08 -3.56
C LEU A 175 12.28 28.26 -4.43
N GLU A 176 13.08 29.32 -4.55
CA GLU A 176 12.86 30.41 -5.52
C GLU A 176 13.66 30.23 -6.82
N LEU A 177 14.40 29.12 -6.94
CA LEU A 177 15.16 28.80 -8.13
C LEU A 177 14.22 28.65 -9.35
N PRO A 178 14.67 29.07 -10.54
CA PRO A 178 13.95 28.75 -11.76
C PRO A 178 13.89 27.22 -11.96
N PRO A 179 12.89 26.69 -12.68
CA PRO A 179 12.60 25.25 -12.71
C PRO A 179 13.74 24.37 -13.24
N ASP A 180 14.56 24.89 -14.14
CA ASP A 180 15.77 24.25 -14.67
C ASP A 180 16.86 24.12 -13.59
N ASP A 181 17.18 25.20 -12.89
CA ASP A 181 18.16 25.18 -11.78
C ASP A 181 17.70 24.22 -10.67
N LEU A 182 16.41 24.25 -10.35
CA LEU A 182 15.84 23.35 -9.36
C LEU A 182 15.90 21.88 -9.82
N ALA A 183 15.72 21.61 -11.11
CA ALA A 183 15.86 20.27 -11.67
C ALA A 183 17.31 19.77 -11.55
N ALA A 184 18.29 20.63 -11.84
CA ALA A 184 19.70 20.32 -11.70
C ALA A 184 20.06 20.02 -10.22
N VAL A 185 19.55 20.81 -9.27
CA VAL A 185 19.74 20.57 -7.83
C VAL A 185 19.17 19.22 -7.41
N VAL A 186 17.98 18.85 -7.90
CA VAL A 186 17.36 17.55 -7.61
C VAL A 186 18.19 16.39 -8.14
N VAL A 187 18.63 16.49 -9.40
CA VAL A 187 19.45 15.46 -10.03
C VAL A 187 20.77 15.31 -9.28
N GLN A 188 21.45 16.42 -8.99
CA GLN A 188 22.71 16.41 -8.25
C GLN A 188 22.52 15.82 -6.84
N ALA A 189 21.49 16.23 -6.11
CA ALA A 189 21.17 15.68 -4.79
C ALA A 189 20.94 14.17 -4.82
N ALA A 190 20.37 13.66 -5.92
CA ALA A 190 20.14 12.23 -6.08
C ALA A 190 21.41 11.46 -6.46
N LEU A 191 22.27 12.04 -7.31
CA LEU A 191 23.59 11.49 -7.64
C LEU A 191 24.49 11.44 -6.40
N ASP A 192 24.46 12.48 -5.57
CA ASP A 192 25.24 12.57 -4.33
C ASP A 192 24.68 11.71 -3.19
N GLY A 193 23.53 11.05 -3.38
CA GLY A 193 22.83 10.33 -2.32
C GLY A 193 22.39 11.23 -1.15
N ASN A 194 22.17 12.53 -1.38
CA ASN A 194 21.80 13.51 -0.37
C ASN A 194 20.32 13.39 0.02
N ASN A 195 20.03 12.37 0.83
CA ASN A 195 18.69 12.03 1.29
C ASN A 195 18.02 13.14 2.10
N ALA A 196 18.79 13.99 2.80
CA ALA A 196 18.24 15.08 3.58
C ALA A 196 17.64 16.17 2.67
N LEU A 197 18.34 16.53 1.59
CA LEU A 197 17.86 17.51 0.62
C LEU A 197 16.67 16.96 -0.17
N LEU A 198 16.73 15.72 -0.63
CA LEU A 198 15.59 15.07 -1.30
C LEU A 198 14.36 15.00 -0.39
N THR A 199 14.53 14.68 0.90
CA THR A 199 13.40 14.64 1.85
C THR A 199 12.74 16.02 1.99
N ARG A 200 13.55 17.10 2.01
CA ARG A 200 13.04 18.46 2.07
C ARG A 200 12.27 18.85 0.81
N ILE A 201 12.76 18.46 -0.37
CA ILE A 201 12.15 18.79 -1.67
C ILE A 201 10.84 18.01 -1.92
N TYR A 202 10.82 16.72 -1.59
CA TYR A 202 9.68 15.84 -1.91
C TYR A 202 8.63 15.76 -0.81
N GLY A 203 8.98 16.04 0.45
CA GLY A 203 8.09 16.04 1.62
C GLY A 203 7.56 14.65 2.05
N ASN A 204 7.29 13.75 1.11
CA ASN A 204 6.75 12.41 1.35
C ASN A 204 7.81 11.32 1.11
N ALA A 205 7.93 10.39 2.07
CA ALA A 205 8.88 9.27 2.05
C ALA A 205 8.67 8.28 0.88
N SER A 206 7.45 8.14 0.36
CA SER A 206 7.16 7.17 -0.73
C SER A 206 7.83 7.54 -2.06
N HIS A 207 7.80 8.82 -2.42
CA HIS A 207 8.43 9.32 -3.65
C HIS A 207 9.96 9.30 -3.53
N ARG A 208 10.47 9.56 -2.32
CA ARG A 208 11.89 9.46 -2.00
C ARG A 208 12.45 8.07 -2.33
N GLU A 209 11.80 7.00 -1.89
CA GLU A 209 12.32 5.64 -2.11
C GLU A 209 12.38 5.24 -3.60
N ALA A 210 11.44 5.73 -4.41
CA ALA A 210 11.47 5.45 -5.84
C ALA A 210 12.62 6.19 -6.53
N ILE A 211 12.85 7.45 -6.14
CA ILE A 211 13.93 8.28 -6.67
C ILE A 211 15.28 7.72 -6.27
N VAL A 212 15.50 7.50 -4.97
CA VAL A 212 16.75 6.94 -4.46
C VAL A 212 17.06 5.60 -5.14
N ARG A 213 16.06 4.71 -5.33
CA ARG A 213 16.28 3.44 -6.04
C ARG A 213 16.69 3.62 -7.50
N VAL A 214 16.07 4.56 -8.22
CA VAL A 214 16.43 4.78 -9.63
C VAL A 214 17.85 5.30 -9.75
N TRP A 215 18.25 6.25 -8.89
CA TRP A 215 19.58 6.83 -8.93
C TRP A 215 20.66 5.90 -8.38
N ASP A 216 20.36 5.13 -7.34
CA ASP A 216 21.24 4.06 -6.84
C ASP A 216 21.50 2.99 -7.92
N ASN A 217 20.49 2.67 -8.74
CA ASN A 217 20.71 1.79 -9.89
C ASN A 217 21.61 2.42 -10.98
N ILE A 218 21.59 3.75 -11.14
CA ILE A 218 22.43 4.46 -12.10
C ILE A 218 23.87 4.51 -11.60
N THR A 219 24.08 4.87 -10.33
CA THR A 219 25.41 4.97 -9.73
C THR A 219 26.11 3.61 -9.61
N ARG A 220 25.36 2.54 -9.29
CA ARG A 220 25.91 1.17 -9.26
C ARG A 220 26.43 0.68 -10.60
N CYS A 221 25.99 1.27 -11.71
CA CYS A 221 26.47 0.91 -13.04
C CYS A 221 27.83 1.51 -13.40
N GLY A 222 28.49 2.24 -12.48
CA GLY A 222 29.83 2.79 -12.69
C GLY A 222 29.88 3.91 -13.75
N SER A 223 28.73 4.39 -14.21
CA SER A 223 28.68 5.60 -15.03
C SER A 223 28.85 6.79 -14.11
N GLU A 224 29.98 7.51 -14.25
CA GLU A 224 30.14 8.87 -13.74
C GLU A 224 29.15 9.76 -14.50
N LEU A 225 27.90 9.78 -14.05
CA LEU A 225 26.91 10.72 -14.53
C LEU A 225 26.93 11.92 -13.60
N ALA A 226 27.31 13.07 -14.11
CA ALA A 226 27.17 14.36 -13.44
C ALA A 226 25.84 15.01 -13.82
N ALA A 227 25.30 15.89 -12.96
CA ALA A 227 24.10 16.66 -13.31
C ALA A 227 24.32 17.54 -14.57
N ASN A 228 25.58 17.90 -14.83
CA ASN A 228 26.03 18.71 -15.95
C ASN A 228 25.99 17.95 -17.30
N ASP A 229 25.92 16.62 -17.25
CA ASP A 229 25.81 15.77 -18.44
C ASP A 229 24.38 15.73 -18.99
N LEU A 230 23.44 16.34 -18.26
CA LEU A 230 22.05 16.44 -18.65
C LEU A 230 21.72 17.86 -19.10
N ALA A 231 20.97 17.98 -20.19
CA ALA A 231 20.26 19.21 -20.53
C ALA A 231 18.83 19.16 -19.93
N TYR A 232 18.34 20.33 -19.55
CA TYR A 232 17.04 20.51 -18.89
C TYR A 232 16.16 21.38 -19.79
N GLU A 233 15.16 20.77 -20.43
CA GLU A 233 14.21 21.52 -21.25
C GLU A 233 12.93 21.79 -20.47
N VAL A 234 12.64 23.08 -20.28
CA VAL A 234 11.51 23.55 -19.47
C VAL A 234 10.30 23.82 -20.36
N TYR A 235 9.23 23.08 -20.09
CA TYR A 235 7.94 23.18 -20.78
C TYR A 235 6.88 23.73 -19.82
N PRO A 236 6.50 25.02 -19.92
CA PRO A 236 5.36 25.53 -19.17
C PRO A 236 4.09 24.79 -19.60
N ARG A 237 3.26 24.39 -18.65
CA ARG A 237 1.95 23.78 -18.93
C ARG A 237 0.85 24.82 -18.87
N SER A 238 -0.31 24.49 -19.42
CA SER A 238 -1.51 25.36 -19.43
C SER A 238 -2.03 25.76 -18.05
N ARG A 239 -1.56 25.13 -16.97
CA ARG A 239 -1.93 25.46 -15.60
C ARG A 239 -0.86 26.37 -14.97
N PRO A 240 -1.22 27.53 -14.41
CA PRO A 240 -0.28 28.38 -13.69
C PRO A 240 0.46 27.61 -12.60
N GLY A 241 1.77 27.84 -12.51
CA GLY A 241 2.64 27.17 -11.53
C GLY A 241 2.87 25.68 -11.81
N LEU A 242 2.51 25.16 -12.98
CA LEU A 242 2.84 23.79 -13.38
C LEU A 242 3.85 23.80 -14.53
N VAL A 243 4.98 23.14 -14.29
CA VAL A 243 6.09 23.06 -15.23
C VAL A 243 6.45 21.60 -15.43
N ARG A 244 6.79 21.23 -16.66
CA ARG A 244 7.44 19.96 -16.97
C ARG A 244 8.90 20.28 -17.32
N VAL A 245 9.82 19.50 -16.79
CA VAL A 245 11.24 19.57 -17.15
C VAL A 245 11.65 18.21 -17.72
N ASP A 246 12.00 18.19 -19.00
CA ASP A 246 12.52 17.00 -19.65
C ASP A 246 14.03 16.93 -19.38
N LEU A 247 14.50 15.75 -18.95
CA LEU A 247 15.92 15.46 -18.76
C LEU A 247 16.45 14.86 -20.05
N LEU A 248 17.47 15.48 -20.64
CA LEU A 248 18.05 15.08 -21.91
C LEU A 248 19.51 14.67 -21.74
N LYS A 249 19.90 13.52 -22.29
CA LYS A 249 21.30 13.14 -22.47
C LYS A 249 21.56 12.95 -23.96
N ASP A 250 22.58 13.61 -24.50
CA ASP A 250 22.90 13.57 -25.93
C ASP A 250 21.69 13.89 -26.83
N GLY A 251 20.86 14.85 -26.40
CA GLY A 251 19.63 15.25 -27.10
C GLY A 251 18.46 14.27 -26.99
N ARG A 252 18.57 13.18 -26.22
CA ARG A 252 17.50 12.19 -26.03
C ARG A 252 16.87 12.33 -24.65
N ASN A 253 15.53 12.31 -24.60
CA ASN A 253 14.80 12.34 -23.34
C ASN A 253 15.04 11.05 -22.55
N VAL A 254 15.74 11.18 -21.43
CA VAL A 254 16.05 10.09 -20.51
C VAL A 254 15.08 10.05 -19.34
N GLY A 255 14.46 11.18 -18.95
CA GLY A 255 13.50 11.27 -17.87
C GLY A 255 12.61 12.51 -17.95
N GLU A 256 11.58 12.56 -17.12
CA GLU A 256 10.65 13.68 -17.03
C GLU A 256 10.36 14.01 -15.56
N LEU A 257 10.63 15.27 -15.20
CA LEU A 257 10.25 15.89 -13.96
C LEU A 257 9.01 16.74 -14.19
N LYS A 258 8.12 16.76 -13.21
CA LYS A 258 6.98 17.66 -13.18
C LYS A 258 7.02 18.41 -11.86
N MET A 259 6.93 19.72 -11.98
CA MET A 259 7.08 20.67 -10.89
C MET A 259 5.79 21.45 -10.75
N ARG A 260 5.34 21.62 -9.51
CA ARG A 260 4.15 22.38 -9.17
C ARG A 260 4.46 23.36 -8.06
N PHE A 261 4.29 24.65 -8.33
CA PHE A 261 4.35 25.68 -7.31
C PHE A 261 3.07 25.68 -6.49
N GLN A 262 3.17 25.46 -5.19
CA GLN A 262 2.07 25.42 -4.24
C GLN A 262 2.54 25.98 -2.89
N GLU A 263 1.76 26.90 -2.30
CA GLU A 263 2.04 27.45 -0.96
C GLU A 263 3.42 28.13 -0.84
N GLY A 264 3.92 28.74 -1.92
CA GLY A 264 5.23 29.38 -1.95
C GLY A 264 6.39 28.42 -2.21
N GLU A 265 6.11 27.14 -2.49
CA GLU A 265 7.10 26.10 -2.64
C GLU A 265 6.89 25.28 -3.93
N TRP A 266 7.98 24.95 -4.62
CA TRP A 266 7.96 23.95 -5.68
C TRP A 266 7.89 22.53 -5.11
N ARG A 267 6.85 21.81 -5.50
CA ARG A 267 6.74 20.35 -5.31
C ARG A 267 7.10 19.64 -6.59
N ILE A 268 8.00 18.68 -6.49
CA ILE A 268 8.59 18.00 -7.65
C ILE A 268 8.15 16.54 -7.63
N PHE A 269 7.94 15.96 -8.80
CA PHE A 269 7.60 14.55 -8.96
C PHE A 269 8.11 14.05 -10.30
N PHE A 270 8.66 12.83 -10.34
CA PHE A 270 9.02 12.19 -11.60
C PHE A 270 7.75 11.62 -12.24
N THR A 271 7.48 12.04 -13.47
CA THR A 271 6.44 11.43 -14.30
C THR A 271 7.02 10.34 -15.20
N ARG A 272 8.31 10.44 -15.53
CA ARG A 272 9.10 9.40 -16.16
C ARG A 272 10.45 9.31 -15.46
N TYR A 273 10.71 8.17 -14.83
CA TYR A 273 12.00 7.93 -14.21
C TYR A 273 13.11 7.86 -15.27
N PRO A 274 14.32 8.36 -14.95
CA PRO A 274 15.47 8.22 -15.82
C PRO A 274 15.69 6.76 -16.23
N ASN A 275 15.69 6.51 -17.54
CA ASN A 275 15.98 5.18 -18.06
C ASN A 275 17.49 4.90 -17.93
N THR A 276 17.88 3.95 -17.07
CA THR A 276 19.28 3.59 -16.84
C THR A 276 20.02 3.22 -18.13
N TYR A 277 19.35 2.54 -19.08
CA TYR A 277 19.94 2.21 -20.38
C TYR A 277 20.26 3.44 -21.22
N ALA A 278 19.39 4.44 -21.20
CA ALA A 278 19.57 5.66 -21.96
C ALA A 278 20.63 6.59 -21.35
N LEU A 279 20.94 6.40 -20.06
CA LEU A 279 21.98 7.11 -19.33
C LEU A 279 23.38 6.48 -19.48
N GLY A 280 23.51 5.37 -20.20
CA GLY A 280 24.77 4.62 -20.32
C GLY A 280 24.98 3.59 -19.20
N GLY A 281 23.93 3.24 -18.46
CA GLY A 281 23.96 2.21 -17.43
C GLY A 281 24.20 0.81 -18.00
N CYS A 282 24.73 -0.09 -17.15
CA CYS A 282 25.12 -1.43 -17.54
C CYS A 282 23.94 -2.16 -18.21
N ASN A 283 24.20 -2.72 -19.38
CA ASN A 283 23.31 -3.66 -20.01
C ASN A 283 23.21 -4.89 -19.09
N GLN A 284 22.16 -5.00 -18.25
CA GLN A 284 21.88 -6.20 -17.44
C GLN A 284 21.48 -7.40 -18.31
N ARG A 285 22.22 -7.68 -19.38
CA ARG A 285 22.12 -8.95 -20.08
C ARG A 285 22.82 -9.99 -19.23
N ASN A 286 22.00 -10.75 -18.51
CA ASN A 286 22.23 -12.12 -18.07
C ASN A 286 23.38 -12.33 -17.08
N ASN A 287 23.09 -12.16 -15.79
CA ASN A 287 23.65 -13.05 -14.77
C ASN A 287 22.48 -13.75 -14.07
N HIS A 288 21.96 -14.79 -14.74
CA HIS A 288 21.21 -15.88 -14.14
C HIS A 288 22.02 -17.15 -14.32
#